data_AF-A0A967LA94-F1
#
_entry.id   AF-A0A967LA94-F1
#
_cell.length_a   1.000
_cell.length_b   1.000
_cell.length_c   1.000
_cell.angle_alpha   90.00
_cell.angle_beta   90.00
_cell.angle_gamma   90.00
#
_symmetry.space_group_name_H-M   'P 1'
#
loop_
_entity.id
_entity.type
_entity.pdbx_description
1 polymer ?
#
loop_
_entity_poly.entity_id
_entity_poly.type
_entity_poly.pdbx_seq_one_letter_code
_entity_poly.pdbx_strand_id
1 'polypeptide(L)'
;MLTRIQDLATRETKQKIPVLYGIDSVHGANYVRGATLFPHNLGLAATRNPELVEECQAVCARETRAVGIPWNFAPVLDVGRQPLWSRFSETF
;
A
#
# COMPACT_ATOMS: atom_id res chain seq x y z
N MET A 1 12.31 -3.13 13.15
CA MET A 1 12.51 -4.31 12.26
C MET A 1 13.16 -3.91 10.93
N LEU A 2 12.57 -2.99 10.16
CA LEU A 2 13.09 -2.59 8.83
C LEU A 2 14.53 -2.09 8.84
N THR A 3 14.92 -1.27 9.81
CA THR A 3 16.31 -0.82 9.99
C THR A 3 17.30 -1.98 10.09
N ARG A 4 16.95 -3.04 10.85
CA ARG A 4 17.80 -4.22 10.98
C ARG A 4 17.97 -4.96 9.66
N ILE A 5 16.91 -5.08 8.88
CA ILE A 5 16.96 -5.69 7.53
C ILE A 5 17.89 -4.88 6.62
N GLN A 6 17.79 -3.55 6.65
CA GLN A 6 18.66 -2.69 5.85
C GLN A 6 20.11 -2.70 6.33
N ASP A 7 20.35 -2.70 7.64
CA ASP A 7 21.70 -2.76 8.20
C ASP A 7 22.39 -4.07 7.82
N LEU A 8 21.71 -5.21 7.95
CA LEU A 8 22.22 -6.51 7.48
C LEU A 8 22.60 -6.44 5.99
N ALA A 9 21.67 -5.97 5.15
CA ALA A 9 21.86 -5.92 3.70
C ALA A 9 23.00 -4.96 3.29
N THR A 10 23.09 -3.79 3.90
CA THR A 10 24.00 -2.70 3.46
C THR A 10 25.35 -2.69 4.19
N ARG A 11 25.45 -3.31 5.38
CA ARG A 11 26.68 -3.30 6.18
C ARG A 11 27.38 -4.65 6.23
N GLU A 12 26.62 -5.75 6.20
CA GLU A 12 27.18 -7.09 6.43
C GLU A 12 27.33 -7.91 5.14
N THR A 13 26.55 -7.64 4.09
CA THR A 13 26.74 -8.32 2.80
C THR A 13 27.92 -7.74 2.00
N LYS A 14 28.56 -8.58 1.19
CA LYS A 14 29.68 -8.17 0.33
C LYS A 14 29.26 -7.08 -0.67
N GLN A 15 28.07 -7.18 -1.24
CA GLN A 15 27.57 -6.28 -2.30
C GLN A 15 26.91 -5.01 -1.75
N LYS A 16 26.50 -4.99 -0.47
CA LYS A 16 25.90 -3.83 0.19
C LYS A 16 24.64 -3.28 -0.51
N ILE A 17 23.89 -4.15 -1.18
CA ILE A 17 22.69 -3.77 -1.93
C ILE A 17 21.52 -3.64 -0.94
N PRO A 18 20.79 -2.51 -0.89
CA PRO A 18 19.65 -2.33 0.00
C PRO A 18 18.47 -3.23 -0.41
N VAL A 19 17.65 -3.61 0.57
CA VAL A 19 16.45 -4.41 0.32
C VAL A 19 15.29 -3.49 -0.10
N LEU A 20 14.59 -3.84 -1.17
CA LEU A 20 13.28 -3.25 -1.45
C LEU A 20 12.23 -3.99 -0.62
N TYR A 21 11.66 -3.32 0.38
CA TYR A 21 10.59 -3.89 1.21
C TYR A 21 9.22 -3.46 0.69
N GLY A 22 8.33 -4.41 0.46
CA GLY A 22 6.96 -4.17 0.01
C GLY A 22 5.92 -4.58 1.05
N ILE A 23 4.75 -3.94 1.02
CA ILE A 23 3.62 -4.24 1.91
C ILE A 23 2.28 -3.94 1.21
N ASP A 24 1.20 -4.61 1.64
CA ASP A 24 -0.17 -4.25 1.25
C ASP A 24 -0.68 -3.06 2.08
N SER A 25 -0.52 -1.84 1.56
CA SER A 25 -1.22 -0.62 2.02
C SER A 25 -2.35 -0.29 1.03
N VAL A 26 -3.36 -1.16 0.99
CA VAL A 26 -4.35 -1.21 -0.12
C VAL A 26 -5.56 -0.30 0.07
N HIS A 27 -5.78 0.22 1.28
CA HIS A 27 -6.84 1.19 1.57
C HIS A 27 -6.40 2.18 2.67
N GLY A 28 -5.18 2.68 2.54
CA GLY A 28 -4.44 3.37 3.60
C GLY A 28 -3.27 2.52 4.10
N ALA A 29 -2.46 3.04 5.02
CA ALA A 29 -1.35 2.28 5.61
C ALA A 29 -1.88 1.28 6.66
N ASN A 30 -2.67 0.30 6.23
CA ASN A 30 -3.54 -0.54 7.06
C ASN A 30 -2.82 -1.41 8.11
N TYR A 31 -1.51 -1.62 7.97
CA TYR A 31 -0.69 -2.31 8.98
C TYR A 31 0.07 -1.36 9.92
N VAL A 32 -0.12 -0.04 9.76
CA VAL A 32 0.50 0.98 10.59
C VAL A 32 -0.50 1.46 11.63
N ARG A 33 -0.13 1.31 12.91
CA ARG A 33 -0.99 1.75 14.01
C ARG A 33 -1.18 3.27 13.96
N GLY A 34 -2.44 3.71 13.98
CA GLY A 34 -2.80 5.13 13.96
C GLY A 34 -2.76 5.77 12.58
N ALA A 35 -2.49 5.00 11.53
CA ALA A 35 -2.63 5.46 10.16
C ALA A 35 -4.09 5.65 9.76
N THR A 36 -4.30 6.48 8.74
CA THR A 36 -5.60 6.73 8.14
C THR A 36 -6.06 5.51 7.35
N LEU A 37 -7.31 5.09 7.56
CA LEU A 37 -7.96 4.07 6.75
C LEU A 37 -9.00 4.73 5.84
N PHE A 38 -8.92 4.43 4.55
CA PHE A 38 -9.86 4.87 3.53
C PHE A 38 -10.87 3.76 3.21
N PRO A 39 -12.00 4.08 2.55
CA PRO A 39 -12.83 3.06 1.92
C PRO A 39 -12.01 2.19 0.97
N HIS A 40 -12.35 0.90 0.86
CA HIS A 40 -11.78 0.05 -0.18
C HIS A 40 -12.16 0.56 -1.59
N ASN A 41 -11.42 0.08 -2.59
CA ASN A 41 -11.51 0.55 -3.99
C ASN A 41 -12.93 0.58 -4.54
N LEU A 42 -13.79 -0.39 -4.23
CA LEU A 42 -15.19 -0.37 -4.69
C LEU A 42 -15.97 0.84 -4.15
N GLY A 43 -15.72 1.24 -2.91
CA GLY A 43 -16.30 2.44 -2.31
C GLY A 43 -15.74 3.72 -2.93
N LEU A 44 -14.43 3.74 -3.23
CA LEU A 44 -13.80 4.85 -3.94
C LEU A 44 -14.32 4.98 -5.38
N ALA A 45 -14.52 3.87 -6.09
CA ALA A 45 -15.09 3.86 -7.44
C ALA A 45 -16.51 4.42 -7.49
N ALA A 46 -17.32 4.15 -6.45
CA ALA A 46 -18.68 4.68 -6.33
C ALA A 46 -18.71 6.23 -6.30
N THR A 47 -17.62 6.88 -5.91
CA THR A 47 -17.51 8.36 -5.93
C THR A 47 -17.40 8.94 -7.34
N ARG A 48 -16.95 8.14 -8.32
CA ARG A 48 -16.59 8.58 -9.68
C ARG A 48 -15.66 9.80 -9.70
N ASN A 49 -14.80 9.93 -8.69
CA ASN A 49 -13.90 11.06 -8.52
C ASN A 49 -12.42 10.60 -8.47
N PRO A 50 -11.71 10.59 -9.61
CA PRO A 50 -10.31 10.20 -9.67
C PRO A 50 -9.37 11.11 -8.86
N GLU A 51 -9.67 12.41 -8.76
CA GLU A 51 -8.87 13.38 -8.01
C GLU A 51 -8.89 13.05 -6.50
N LEU A 52 -10.08 12.72 -5.97
CA LEU A 52 -10.23 12.25 -4.60
C LEU A 52 -9.44 10.95 -4.36
N VAL A 53 -9.44 10.03 -5.32
CA VAL A 53 -8.64 8.78 -5.21
C VAL A 53 -7.16 9.12 -5.14
N GLU A 54 -6.66 9.99 -6.01
CA GLU A 54 -5.26 10.43 -5.99
C GLU A 54 -4.86 11.06 -4.65
N GLU A 55 -5.71 11.93 -4.10
CA GLU A 55 -5.48 12.55 -2.78
C GLU A 55 -5.40 11.51 -1.66
N CYS A 56 -6.34 10.55 -1.62
CA CYS A 56 -6.32 9.45 -0.65
C CYS A 56 -5.04 8.61 -0.79
N GLN A 57 -4.63 8.28 -2.02
CA GLN A 57 -3.42 7.49 -2.26
C GLN A 57 -2.13 8.27 -1.94
N ALA A 58 -2.13 9.59 -2.10
CA ALA A 58 -1.00 10.43 -1.69
C ALA A 58 -0.81 10.43 -0.16
N VAL A 59 -1.90 10.43 0.61
CA VAL A 59 -1.84 10.26 2.07
C VAL A 59 -1.33 8.87 2.43
N CYS A 60 -1.87 7.82 1.80
CA CYS A 60 -1.41 6.45 1.99
C CYS A 60 0.10 6.31 1.74
N ALA A 61 0.60 6.84 0.62
CA ALA A 61 2.02 6.81 0.28
C ALA A 61 2.90 7.50 1.33
N ARG A 62 2.46 8.66 1.86
CA ARG A 62 3.18 9.39 2.91
C ARG A 62 3.23 8.59 4.21
N GLU A 63 2.12 8.01 4.64
CA GLU A 63 2.04 7.23 5.87
C GLU A 63 2.83 5.90 5.79
N THR A 64 2.74 5.18 4.66
CA THR A 64 3.56 3.97 4.41
C THR A 64 5.05 4.32 4.38
N ARG A 65 5.41 5.46 3.78
CA ARG A 65 6.81 5.91 3.76
C ARG A 65 7.30 6.33 5.14
N ALA A 66 6.44 6.92 5.98
CA ALA A 66 6.80 7.35 7.33
C ALA A 66 7.28 6.19 8.22
N VAL A 67 6.81 4.97 7.97
CA VAL A 67 7.30 3.76 8.65
C VAL A 67 8.48 3.07 7.94
N GLY A 68 9.05 3.70 6.92
CA GLY A 68 10.24 3.23 6.22
C GLY A 68 9.98 2.18 5.13
N ILE A 69 8.73 2.04 4.65
CA ILE A 69 8.38 1.10 3.60
C ILE A 69 8.31 1.83 2.24
N PRO A 70 9.17 1.50 1.27
CA PRO A 70 9.25 2.22 -0.01
C PRO A 70 8.29 1.71 -1.08
N TRP A 71 7.68 0.54 -0.92
CA TRP A 71 6.87 -0.09 -1.98
C TRP A 71 5.53 -0.59 -1.43
N ASN A 72 4.46 -0.28 -2.15
CA ASN A 72 3.09 -0.68 -1.85
C ASN A 72 2.56 -1.64 -2.93
N PHE A 73 1.86 -2.70 -2.54
CA PHE A 73 1.21 -3.67 -3.44
C PHE A 73 -0.21 -3.20 -3.84
N ALA A 74 -0.29 -1.97 -4.33
CA ALA A 74 -1.53 -1.32 -4.76
C ALA A 74 -1.25 -0.45 -6.01
N PRO A 75 -2.28 -0.10 -6.81
CA PRO A 75 -3.69 -0.47 -6.66
C PRO A 75 -3.99 -1.89 -7.17
N VAL A 76 -5.10 -2.46 -6.67
CA VAL A 76 -5.74 -3.63 -7.28
C VAL A 76 -6.60 -3.12 -8.44
N LEU A 77 -6.26 -3.53 -9.67
CA LEU A 77 -6.91 -3.08 -10.91
C LEU A 77 -7.73 -4.22 -11.58
N ASP A 78 -8.27 -5.10 -10.76
CA ASP A 78 -9.13 -6.17 -11.23
C ASP A 78 -10.48 -5.64 -11.72
N VAL A 79 -11.06 -6.31 -12.72
CA VAL A 79 -12.43 -6.01 -13.20
C VAL A 79 -13.40 -6.94 -12.48
N GLY A 80 -14.14 -6.39 -11.51
CA GLY A 80 -15.11 -7.12 -10.71
C GLY A 80 -16.31 -7.62 -11.54
N ARG A 81 -16.26 -8.88 -12.01
CA ARG A 81 -17.35 -9.50 -12.79
C ARG A 81 -18.29 -10.41 -11.98
N GLN A 82 -17.81 -10.97 -10.87
CA GLN A 82 -18.54 -11.93 -10.04
C GLN A 82 -18.51 -11.47 -8.59
N PRO A 83 -19.61 -10.96 -8.01
CA PRO A 83 -19.64 -10.44 -6.64
C PRO A 83 -19.39 -11.50 -5.56
N LEU A 84 -19.53 -12.80 -5.88
CA LEU A 84 -19.16 -13.89 -4.97
C LEU A 84 -17.65 -14.03 -4.77
N TRP A 85 -16.82 -13.34 -5.55
CA TRP A 85 -15.39 -13.33 -5.35
C TRP A 85 -15.03 -12.59 -4.06
N SER A 86 -14.29 -13.22 -3.16
CA SER A 86 -14.00 -12.69 -1.81
C SER A 86 -13.24 -11.35 -1.81
N ARG A 87 -12.55 -11.02 -2.90
CA ARG A 87 -11.81 -9.76 -3.06
C ARG A 87 -12.57 -8.70 -3.86
N PHE A 88 -13.87 -8.91 -4.13
CA PHE A 88 -14.66 -7.98 -4.94
C PHE A 88 -14.67 -6.54 -4.40
N SER A 89 -14.55 -6.37 -3.08
CA SER A 89 -14.44 -5.01 -2.49
C SER A 89 -13.16 -4.26 -2.89
N GLU A 90 -12.10 -4.98 -3.28
CA GLU A 90 -10.81 -4.40 -3.70
C GLU A 90 -10.79 -3.98 -5.18
N THR A 91 -11.86 -4.22 -5.95
CA THR A 91 -11.94 -3.83 -7.36
C THR A 91 -12.50 -2.41 -7.53
N PHE A 92 -12.02 -1.67 -8.54
CA PHE A 92 -12.65 -0.41 -8.99
C PHE A 92 -13.78 -0.65 -10.00
#